data_AF-A0A1L8RA17-F1
#
_entry.id   AF-A0A1L8RA17-F1
#
_cell.length_a   1.000
_cell.length_b   1.000
_cell.length_c   1.000
_cell.angle_alpha   90.00
_cell.angle_beta   90.00
_cell.angle_gamma   90.00
#
_symmetry.space_group_name_H-M   'P 1'
#
loop_
_entity.id
_entity.type
_entity.pdbx_description
1 polymer ?
#
loop_
_entity_poly.entity_id
_entity_poly.type
_entity_poly.pdbx_seq_one_letter_code
_entity_poly.pdbx_strand_id
1 'polypeptide(L)'
;MYANYTERSLLMNKIFFATILIVSTLIGCSPSFANEINSSKNEIEISYDLIQNEDQHFNISTKEGTIEITIEEISDNTISALRTIKSGTYLIKYSSPGAWKASFKAKITSGKMTSVFSGNVSPTTGTISQKNLRIINSKESRYSFVWTKGYINNSDGIKATISGNSLKVSGF
;
A
#
# COMPACT_ATOMS: atom_id res chain seq x y z
N MET A 1 8.76 -69.13 51.20
CA MET A 1 7.74 -68.32 50.50
C MET A 1 8.15 -66.85 50.68
N TYR A 2 8.59 -66.20 49.59
CA TYR A 2 8.93 -64.78 49.38
C TYR A 2 9.85 -64.09 50.42
N ALA A 3 11.18 -64.06 50.19
CA ALA A 3 11.95 -63.06 49.41
C ALA A 3 11.99 -61.68 50.10
N ASN A 4 13.03 -61.39 50.89
CA ASN A 4 14.37 -60.85 50.54
C ASN A 4 14.38 -59.31 50.64
N TYR A 5 15.11 -58.72 51.61
CA TYR A 5 16.57 -58.38 51.55
C TYR A 5 16.84 -57.41 50.37
N THR A 6 17.49 -56.25 50.50
CA THR A 6 18.33 -55.64 51.54
C THR A 6 18.58 -54.19 51.13
N GLU A 7 18.84 -53.32 52.11
CA GLU A 7 19.60 -52.08 51.90
C GLU A 7 20.96 -52.37 51.22
N ARG A 8 21.36 -51.50 50.28
CA ARG A 8 22.77 -51.16 50.01
C ARG A 8 22.84 -49.98 49.04
N SER A 9 23.03 -48.78 49.58
CA SER A 9 23.51 -47.62 48.83
C SER A 9 25.01 -47.74 48.63
N LEU A 10 25.45 -48.02 47.40
CA LEU A 10 26.87 -48.00 47.03
C LEU A 10 27.07 -47.36 45.63
N LEU A 11 27.84 -46.26 45.66
CA LEU A 11 28.99 -45.97 44.82
C LEU A 11 28.88 -45.52 43.35
N MET A 12 29.82 -44.60 43.06
CA MET A 12 30.51 -44.31 41.79
C MET A 12 29.76 -43.42 40.77
N ASN A 13 30.37 -42.41 40.14
CA ASN A 13 31.74 -42.39 39.62
C ASN A 13 32.24 -40.94 39.40
N LYS A 14 33.53 -40.69 39.67
CA LYS A 14 34.29 -39.51 39.22
C LYS A 14 34.42 -39.55 37.69
N ILE A 15 34.49 -38.40 37.02
CA ILE A 15 35.41 -38.14 35.89
C ILE A 15 35.40 -36.63 35.56
N PHE A 16 36.58 -36.03 35.66
CA PHE A 16 36.98 -34.73 35.10
C PHE A 16 36.86 -34.75 33.58
N PHE A 17 36.20 -33.79 32.92
CA PHE A 17 36.53 -33.43 31.53
C PHE A 17 36.13 -31.98 31.18
N ALA A 18 37.16 -31.22 30.80
CA ALA A 18 37.20 -30.21 29.76
C ALA A 18 36.16 -29.07 29.76
N THR A 19 36.63 -27.91 30.20
CA THR A 19 36.25 -26.58 29.69
C THR A 19 36.26 -26.56 28.16
N ILE A 20 35.08 -26.58 27.54
CA ILE A 20 34.91 -26.23 26.12
C ILE A 20 34.29 -24.84 26.04
N LEU A 21 35.13 -23.91 25.59
CA LEU A 21 34.82 -22.55 25.18
C LEU A 21 33.96 -22.61 23.91
N ILE A 22 32.63 -22.54 24.04
CA ILE A 22 31.74 -22.43 22.88
C ILE A 22 31.69 -20.95 22.46
N VAL A 23 32.42 -20.70 21.38
CA VAL A 23 32.47 -19.48 20.60
C VAL A 23 31.06 -19.07 20.14
N SER A 24 30.82 -17.77 20.29
CA SER A 24 29.69 -16.98 19.83
C SER A 24 29.04 -17.41 18.51
N THR A 25 27.70 -17.45 18.49
CA THR A 25 26.95 -16.90 17.36
C THR A 25 25.96 -15.86 17.87
N LEU A 26 26.22 -14.60 17.52
CA LEU A 26 25.24 -13.54 17.55
C LEU A 26 24.05 -14.00 16.70
N ILE A 27 22.91 -14.28 17.34
CA ILE A 27 21.64 -14.38 16.63
C ILE A 27 21.29 -12.94 16.25
N GLY A 28 21.83 -12.51 15.11
CA GLY A 28 21.31 -11.36 14.40
C GLY A 28 19.90 -11.71 13.94
N CYS A 29 18.91 -11.28 14.71
CA CYS A 29 17.55 -11.19 14.21
C CYS A 29 17.58 -10.16 13.09
N SER A 30 17.71 -10.61 11.85
CA SER A 30 17.45 -9.76 10.71
C SER A 30 15.95 -9.49 10.69
N PRO A 31 15.50 -8.22 10.54
CA PRO A 31 14.10 -7.96 10.25
C PRO A 31 13.80 -8.62 8.90
N SER A 32 13.03 -9.70 8.91
CA SER A 32 12.40 -10.21 7.70
C SER A 32 11.35 -9.19 7.28
N PHE A 33 11.68 -8.34 6.31
CA PHE A 33 10.66 -7.65 5.55
C PHE A 33 10.00 -8.71 4.66
N ALA A 34 8.87 -9.26 5.14
CA ALA A 34 7.95 -9.97 4.27
C ALA A 34 7.40 -8.93 3.28
N ASN A 35 7.89 -8.96 2.04
CA ASN A 35 7.32 -8.21 0.95
C ASN A 35 6.60 -9.16 -0.01
N GLU A 36 5.40 -8.72 -0.38
CA GLU A 36 4.56 -9.18 -1.49
C GLU A 36 4.07 -10.63 -1.49
N ILE A 37 2.89 -10.82 -0.89
CA ILE A 37 1.85 -11.55 -1.63
C ILE A 37 1.33 -10.59 -2.68
N ASN A 38 1.87 -10.71 -3.90
CA ASN A 38 1.22 -10.24 -5.11
C ASN A 38 -0.11 -10.97 -5.26
N SER A 39 -1.13 -10.47 -4.55
CA SER A 39 -2.50 -10.73 -4.95
C SER A 39 -2.66 -9.91 -6.22
N SER A 40 -2.68 -10.61 -7.36
CA SER A 40 -3.04 -10.10 -8.68
C SER A 40 -4.44 -9.47 -8.63
N LYS A 41 -4.54 -8.31 -8.01
CA LYS A 41 -5.65 -7.38 -8.14
C LYS A 41 -5.42 -6.75 -9.50
N ASN A 42 -6.27 -7.11 -10.47
CA ASN A 42 -6.24 -6.58 -11.83
C ASN A 42 -5.76 -5.12 -11.81
N GLU A 43 -4.53 -4.88 -12.31
CA GLU A 43 -3.93 -3.55 -12.39
C GLU A 43 -4.70 -2.75 -13.43
N ILE A 44 -5.85 -2.24 -13.02
CA ILE A 44 -6.66 -1.34 -13.82
C ILE A 44 -6.00 0.03 -13.69
N GLU A 45 -5.15 0.33 -14.67
CA GLU A 45 -4.52 1.63 -14.86
C GLU A 45 -5.29 2.39 -15.95
N ILE A 46 -5.83 3.56 -15.58
CA ILE A 46 -6.48 4.46 -16.53
C ILE A 46 -5.57 5.66 -16.79
N SER A 47 -5.51 6.13 -18.03
CA SER A 47 -4.70 7.27 -18.46
C SER A 47 -5.58 8.45 -18.86
N TYR A 48 -5.43 9.58 -18.16
CA TYR A 48 -6.07 10.87 -18.46
C TYR A 48 -5.13 11.77 -19.25
N ASP A 49 -5.58 12.44 -20.31
CA ASP A 49 -4.75 13.40 -21.05
C ASP A 49 -4.80 14.80 -20.41
N LEU A 50 -3.67 15.28 -19.89
CA LEU A 50 -3.53 16.58 -19.23
C LEU A 50 -3.57 17.78 -20.20
N ILE A 51 -3.83 17.53 -21.47
CA ILE A 51 -4.03 18.56 -22.51
C ILE A 51 -5.52 18.89 -22.69
N GLN A 52 -6.43 17.98 -22.36
CA GLN A 52 -7.87 18.16 -22.56
C GLN A 52 -8.52 18.77 -21.30
N ASN A 53 -9.50 19.67 -21.49
CA ASN A 53 -10.14 20.48 -20.45
C ASN A 53 -11.49 19.90 -19.98
N GLU A 54 -11.65 18.58 -19.97
CA GLU A 54 -12.94 17.95 -19.63
C GLU A 54 -12.75 16.94 -18.51
N ASP A 55 -13.70 16.94 -17.57
CA ASP A 55 -13.79 15.92 -16.53
C ASP A 55 -13.93 14.54 -17.20
N GLN A 56 -13.10 13.59 -16.78
CA GLN A 56 -13.16 12.24 -17.31
C GLN A 56 -13.68 11.28 -16.26
N HIS A 57 -14.73 10.57 -16.65
CA HIS A 57 -15.37 9.53 -15.86
C HIS A 57 -15.15 8.18 -16.54
N PHE A 58 -14.70 7.21 -15.75
CA PHE A 58 -14.47 5.85 -16.23
C PHE A 58 -15.20 4.87 -15.35
N ASN A 59 -15.97 3.97 -15.99
CA ASN A 59 -16.65 2.87 -15.34
C ASN A 59 -16.09 1.56 -15.92
N ILE A 60 -15.39 0.79 -15.09
CA ILE A 60 -14.78 -0.47 -15.51
C ILE A 60 -15.49 -1.61 -14.81
N SER A 61 -16.16 -2.44 -15.59
CA SER A 61 -16.83 -3.64 -15.09
C SER A 61 -15.82 -4.76 -14.84
N THR A 62 -15.78 -5.25 -13.62
CA THR A 62 -14.97 -6.42 -13.22
C THR A 62 -15.88 -7.53 -12.69
N LYS A 63 -15.33 -8.73 -12.52
CA LYS A 63 -16.03 -9.86 -11.87
C LYS A 63 -16.52 -9.54 -10.44
N GLU A 64 -15.92 -8.54 -9.79
CA GLU A 64 -16.20 -8.15 -8.40
C GLU A 64 -17.14 -6.94 -8.31
N GLY A 65 -17.50 -6.33 -9.45
CA GLY A 65 -18.34 -5.15 -9.57
C GLY A 65 -17.67 -4.03 -10.38
N THR A 66 -18.23 -2.82 -10.31
CA THR A 66 -17.79 -1.67 -11.11
C THR A 66 -16.76 -0.82 -10.37
N ILE A 67 -15.60 -0.61 -10.98
CA ILE A 67 -14.64 0.41 -10.58
C ILE A 67 -15.06 1.72 -11.21
N GLU A 68 -15.20 2.76 -10.39
CA GLU A 68 -15.50 4.12 -10.83
C GLU A 68 -14.26 4.98 -10.59
N ILE A 69 -13.74 5.61 -11.65
CA ILE A 69 -12.66 6.58 -11.57
C ILE A 69 -13.18 7.92 -12.11
N THR A 70 -12.89 9.00 -11.40
CA THR A 70 -13.19 10.35 -11.88
C THR A 70 -11.98 11.24 -11.66
N ILE A 71 -11.61 11.98 -12.70
CA ILE A 71 -10.57 13.00 -12.66
C ILE A 71 -11.23 14.31 -13.05
N GLU A 72 -11.22 15.26 -12.12
CA GLU A 72 -11.88 16.56 -12.25
C GLU A 72 -10.83 17.66 -12.05
N GLU A 73 -10.79 18.63 -12.96
CA GLU A 73 -9.91 19.78 -12.82
C GLU A 73 -10.59 20.83 -11.93
N ILE A 74 -10.06 21.02 -10.71
CA ILE A 74 -10.50 22.11 -9.83
C ILE A 74 -9.73 23.35 -10.27
N SER A 75 -10.40 24.20 -11.04
CA SER A 75 -9.85 25.40 -11.64
C SER A 75 -8.98 26.21 -10.66
N ASP A 76 -7.68 26.21 -10.92
CA ASP A 76 -6.81 27.34 -10.58
C ASP A 76 -6.73 28.17 -11.87
N ASN A 77 -6.82 29.51 -11.80
CA ASN A 77 -6.94 30.45 -12.94
C ASN A 77 -5.72 30.49 -13.90
N THR A 78 -5.02 29.38 -14.11
CA THR A 78 -3.77 29.26 -14.85
C THR A 78 -4.01 28.92 -16.32
N ILE A 79 -3.79 29.93 -17.17
CA ILE A 79 -3.72 29.83 -18.63
C ILE A 79 -2.55 28.91 -18.99
N SER A 80 -2.83 27.76 -19.60
CA SER A 80 -1.79 26.88 -20.13
C SER A 80 -1.69 27.05 -21.64
N ALA A 81 -0.48 27.27 -22.15
CA ALA A 81 -0.21 27.34 -23.58
C ALA A 81 -0.58 26.01 -24.25
N LEU A 82 -1.08 26.08 -25.49
CA LEU A 82 -1.77 25.04 -26.28
C LEU A 82 -1.07 23.67 -26.45
N ARG A 83 0.08 23.42 -25.82
CA ARG A 83 0.85 22.15 -25.93
C ARG A 83 1.60 21.73 -24.65
N THR A 84 1.34 22.37 -23.51
CA THR A 84 2.04 22.08 -22.25
C THR A 84 1.07 21.45 -21.25
N ILE A 85 1.56 20.47 -20.46
CA ILE A 85 0.79 19.87 -19.35
C ILE A 85 0.17 20.98 -18.50
N LYS A 86 -1.16 20.99 -18.42
CA LYS A 86 -1.89 22.06 -17.75
C LYS A 86 -1.58 22.05 -16.26
N SER A 87 -1.12 23.21 -15.78
CA SER A 87 -0.89 23.39 -14.35
C SER A 87 -2.23 23.66 -13.68
N GLY A 88 -2.48 22.97 -12.58
CA GLY A 88 -3.77 23.02 -11.90
C GLY A 88 -3.87 22.02 -10.76
N THR A 89 -5.01 22.03 -10.10
CA THR A 89 -5.34 21.09 -9.03
C THR A 89 -6.33 20.07 -9.56
N TYR A 90 -5.96 18.79 -9.51
CA TYR A 90 -6.77 17.68 -10.01
C TYR A 90 -7.35 16.90 -8.85
N LEU A 91 -8.67 16.71 -8.83
CA LEU A 91 -9.36 15.84 -7.90
C LEU A 91 -9.45 14.44 -8.49
N ILE A 92 -8.81 13.49 -7.83
CA ILE A 92 -8.77 12.09 -8.23
C ILE A 92 -9.71 11.34 -7.30
N LYS A 93 -10.70 10.64 -7.87
CA LYS A 93 -11.64 9.76 -7.15
C LYS A 93 -11.50 8.35 -7.69
N TYR A 94 -11.49 7.36 -6.79
CA TYR A 94 -11.44 5.94 -7.12
C TYR A 94 -12.37 5.16 -6.20
N SER A 95 -13.18 4.28 -6.78
CA SER A 95 -14.04 3.34 -6.06
C SER A 95 -13.59 1.90 -6.30
N SER A 96 -13.24 1.20 -5.23
CA SER A 96 -12.99 -0.24 -5.25
C SER A 96 -14.32 -0.99 -5.03
N PRO A 97 -14.71 -1.92 -5.93
CA PRO A 97 -16.00 -2.60 -5.88
C PRO A 97 -16.28 -3.23 -4.52
N GLY A 98 -17.32 -2.74 -3.84
CA GLY A 98 -17.78 -3.28 -2.55
C GLY A 98 -16.82 -3.10 -1.36
N ALA A 99 -15.66 -2.48 -1.54
CA ALA A 99 -14.65 -2.34 -0.49
C ALA A 99 -14.63 -0.91 0.06
N TRP A 100 -14.24 0.07 -0.75
CA TRP A 100 -14.00 1.45 -0.30
C TRP A 100 -14.03 2.44 -1.45
N LYS A 101 -14.25 3.72 -1.11
CA LYS A 101 -14.14 4.86 -2.01
C LYS A 101 -13.12 5.83 -1.45
N ALA A 102 -12.16 6.26 -2.26
CA ALA A 102 -11.15 7.21 -1.85
C ALA A 102 -10.97 8.33 -2.88
N SER A 103 -10.50 9.47 -2.40
CA SER A 103 -10.22 10.64 -3.21
C SER A 103 -9.10 11.47 -2.62
N PHE A 104 -8.36 12.18 -3.46
CA PHE A 104 -7.42 13.21 -3.01
C PHE A 104 -7.22 14.26 -4.11
N LYS A 105 -6.64 15.40 -3.74
CA LYS A 105 -6.28 16.47 -4.67
C LYS A 105 -4.79 16.44 -4.93
N ALA A 106 -4.40 16.54 -6.19
CA ALA A 106 -3.01 16.65 -6.64
C ALA A 106 -2.80 17.97 -7.38
N LYS A 107 -1.90 18.82 -6.88
CA LYS A 107 -1.47 20.03 -7.59
C LYS A 107 -0.32 19.68 -8.52
N ILE A 108 -0.52 19.93 -9.81
CA ILE A 108 0.45 19.72 -10.86
C ILE A 108 0.92 21.08 -11.37
N THR A 109 2.23 21.30 -11.41
CA THR A 109 2.85 22.49 -11.99
C THR A 109 3.95 22.06 -12.96
N SER A 110 3.90 22.53 -14.21
CA SER A 110 4.89 22.22 -15.25
C SER A 110 5.16 20.71 -15.38
N GLY A 111 4.10 19.90 -15.36
CA GLY A 111 4.18 18.45 -15.46
C GLY A 111 4.73 17.73 -14.23
N LYS A 112 4.83 18.39 -13.08
CA LYS A 112 5.30 17.78 -11.83
C LYS A 112 4.22 17.88 -10.76
N MET A 113 4.03 16.82 -9.98
CA MET A 113 3.25 16.85 -8.75
C MET A 113 4.01 17.66 -7.70
N THR A 114 3.48 18.84 -7.36
CA THR A 114 4.08 19.76 -6.39
C THR A 114 3.46 19.65 -5.01
N SER A 115 2.20 19.24 -4.93
CA SER A 115 1.51 19.05 -3.65
C SER A 115 0.40 18.01 -3.78
N VAL A 116 0.10 17.32 -2.68
CA VAL A 116 -1.09 16.47 -2.53
C VAL A 116 -1.76 16.79 -1.20
N PHE A 117 -3.08 16.88 -1.21
CA PHE A 117 -3.85 17.28 -0.04
C PHE A 117 -5.30 16.81 -0.12
N SER A 118 -6.07 17.04 0.95
CA SER A 118 -7.49 16.68 1.05
C SER A 118 -7.77 15.20 0.79
N GLY A 119 -6.90 14.31 1.27
CA GLY A 119 -7.13 12.86 1.21
C GLY A 119 -8.36 12.46 2.03
N ASN A 120 -9.31 11.80 1.39
CA ASN A 120 -10.52 11.27 2.00
C ASN A 120 -10.75 9.84 1.56
N VAL A 121 -11.08 8.96 2.49
CA VAL A 121 -11.42 7.56 2.25
C VAL A 121 -12.59 7.16 3.14
N SER A 122 -13.54 6.47 2.53
CA SER A 122 -14.74 5.93 3.15
C SER A 122 -14.87 4.44 2.83
N PRO A 123 -15.00 3.56 3.84
CA PRO A 123 -15.30 2.16 3.58
C PRO A 123 -16.74 2.03 3.06
N THR A 124 -16.92 1.19 2.04
CA THR A 124 -18.25 0.67 1.68
C THR A 124 -18.58 -0.53 2.57
N THR A 125 -17.59 -1.39 2.83
CA THR A 125 -17.65 -2.44 3.85
C THR A 125 -16.37 -2.45 4.68
N GLY A 126 -16.41 -3.03 5.88
CA GLY A 126 -15.23 -3.11 6.75
C GLY A 126 -14.86 -1.77 7.40
N THR A 127 -13.58 -1.62 7.77
CA THR A 127 -13.03 -0.42 8.41
C THR A 127 -11.75 0.05 7.72
N ILE A 128 -11.41 1.32 7.92
CA ILE A 128 -10.20 1.95 7.36
C ILE A 128 -9.34 2.50 8.47
N SER A 129 -8.04 2.22 8.42
CA SER A 129 -7.03 2.76 9.33
C SER A 129 -5.75 3.15 8.58
N GLN A 130 -4.76 3.70 9.30
CA GLN A 130 -3.41 3.98 8.78
C GLN A 130 -3.37 4.79 7.47
N LYS A 131 -4.19 5.85 7.39
CA LYS A 131 -4.28 6.72 6.21
C LYS A 131 -2.98 7.51 6.03
N ASN A 132 -2.38 7.44 4.84
CA ASN A 132 -1.17 8.16 4.50
C ASN A 132 -1.23 8.66 3.05
N LEU A 133 -1.30 9.98 2.89
CA LEU A 133 -1.26 10.67 1.61
C LEU A 133 0.12 11.32 1.45
N ARG A 134 0.86 10.96 0.40
CA ARG A 134 2.18 11.53 0.16
C ARG A 134 2.57 11.57 -1.31
N ILE A 135 3.47 12.49 -1.61
CA ILE A 135 4.24 12.48 -2.87
C ILE A 135 5.39 11.50 -2.69
N ILE A 136 5.54 10.58 -3.64
CA ILE A 136 6.68 9.66 -3.71
C ILE A 136 7.84 10.34 -4.44
N ASN A 137 7.53 10.97 -5.58
CA ASN A 137 8.47 11.75 -6.37
C ASN A 137 7.71 12.77 -7.22
N SER A 138 8.41 13.60 -8.01
CA SER A 138 7.79 14.65 -8.83
C SER A 138 6.75 14.16 -9.86
N LYS A 139 6.64 12.86 -10.10
CA LYS A 139 5.72 12.24 -11.06
C LYS A 139 4.73 11.28 -10.41
N GLU A 140 4.86 10.97 -9.12
CA GLU A 140 4.06 9.94 -8.48
C GLU A 140 3.61 10.36 -7.08
N SER A 141 2.34 10.12 -6.80
CA SER A 141 1.75 10.25 -5.47
C SER A 141 0.92 9.03 -5.12
N ARG A 142 0.80 8.77 -3.81
CA ARG A 142 0.05 7.65 -3.28
C ARG A 142 -0.80 8.09 -2.10
N TYR A 143 -2.04 7.60 -2.10
CA TYR A 143 -2.90 7.61 -0.93
C TYR A 143 -3.13 6.17 -0.47
N SER A 144 -2.37 5.74 0.54
CA SER A 144 -2.42 4.39 1.09
C SER A 144 -3.18 4.34 2.41
N PHE A 145 -3.85 3.23 2.68
CA PHE A 145 -4.54 2.96 3.94
C PHE A 145 -4.68 1.45 4.15
N VAL A 146 -4.93 1.03 5.39
CA VAL A 146 -5.27 -0.36 5.67
C VAL A 146 -6.78 -0.52 5.69
N TRP A 147 -7.28 -1.39 4.83
CA TRP A 147 -8.67 -1.81 4.80
C TRP A 147 -8.81 -3.17 5.49
N THR A 148 -9.73 -3.25 6.45
CA THR A 148 -9.98 -4.46 7.24
C THR A 148 -11.40 -4.93 7.06
N LYS A 149 -11.60 -6.20 6.71
CA LYS A 149 -12.91 -6.86 6.65
C LYS A 149 -12.84 -8.23 7.28
N GLY A 150 -13.52 -8.39 8.42
CA GLY A 150 -13.41 -9.60 9.23
C GLY A 150 -11.96 -9.79 9.72
N TYR A 151 -11.34 -10.91 9.38
CA TYR A 151 -9.95 -11.23 9.72
C TYR A 151 -8.93 -10.84 8.64
N ILE A 152 -9.39 -10.25 7.53
CA ILE A 152 -8.55 -9.87 6.39
C ILE A 152 -8.11 -8.41 6.58
N ASN A 153 -6.80 -8.16 6.52
CA ASN A 153 -6.19 -6.83 6.52
C ASN A 153 -5.42 -6.65 5.21
N ASN A 154 -5.84 -5.70 4.38
CA ASN A 154 -5.17 -5.38 3.12
C ASN A 154 -4.59 -3.97 3.17
N SER A 155 -3.36 -3.82 2.70
CA SER A 155 -2.78 -2.50 2.43
C SER A 155 -3.25 -2.05 1.05
N ASP A 156 -4.28 -1.22 1.03
CA ASP A 156 -4.92 -0.75 -0.20
C ASP A 156 -4.60 0.74 -0.44
N GLY A 157 -4.88 1.22 -1.64
CA GLY A 157 -4.81 2.65 -1.90
C GLY A 157 -5.05 3.07 -3.33
N ILE A 158 -4.84 4.36 -3.57
CA ILE A 158 -4.85 4.97 -4.89
C ILE A 158 -3.44 5.44 -5.21
N LYS A 159 -2.96 5.14 -6.41
CA LYS A 159 -1.73 5.66 -7.00
C LYS A 159 -2.08 6.57 -8.16
N ALA A 160 -1.41 7.72 -8.23
CA ALA A 160 -1.48 8.59 -9.39
C ALA A 160 -0.08 8.89 -9.91
N THR A 161 0.12 8.75 -11.22
CA THR A 161 1.43 8.86 -11.87
C THR A 161 1.33 9.72 -13.13
N ILE A 162 2.23 10.68 -13.32
CA ILE A 162 2.36 11.45 -14.56
C ILE A 162 3.28 10.67 -15.51
N SER A 163 2.78 10.30 -16.67
CA SER A 163 3.54 9.64 -17.73
C SER A 163 3.32 10.37 -19.06
N GLY A 164 4.38 10.94 -19.62
CA GLY A 164 4.26 11.84 -20.77
C GLY A 164 3.35 13.03 -20.45
N ASN A 165 2.29 13.19 -21.24
CA ASN A 165 1.28 14.22 -21.06
C ASN A 165 0.03 13.70 -20.32
N SER A 166 0.11 12.52 -19.70
CA SER A 166 -1.05 11.90 -19.09
C SER A 166 -0.91 11.71 -17.58
N LEU A 167 -2.03 11.82 -16.87
CA LEU A 167 -2.18 11.44 -15.48
C LEU A 167 -2.81 10.06 -15.40
N LYS A 168 -2.01 9.08 -15.00
CA LYS A 168 -2.44 7.70 -14.80
C LYS A 168 -2.94 7.50 -13.38
N VAL A 169 -4.07 6.83 -13.22
CA VAL A 169 -4.67 6.51 -11.92
C VAL A 169 -4.95 5.01 -11.84
N SER A 170 -4.55 4.40 -10.73
CA SER A 170 -4.78 2.98 -10.46
C SER A 170 -5.01 2.74 -8.97
N GLY A 171 -5.86 1.78 -8.65
CA GLY A 171 -5.93 1.20 -7.30
C GLY A 171 -4.85 0.14 -7.11
N PHE A 172 -4.40 -0.05 -5.87
CA PHE A 172 -3.62 -1.21 -5.46
C PHE A 172 -4.23 -1.80 -4.20
#